data_AF-A0A923MJC9-F1
#
_entry.id   AF-A0A923MJC9-F1
#
_cell.length_a   1.000
_cell.length_b   1.000
_cell.length_c   1.000
_cell.angle_alpha   90.00
_cell.angle_beta   90.00
_cell.angle_gamma   90.00
#
_symmetry.space_group_name_H-M   'P 1'
#
loop_
_entity.id
_entity.type
_entity.pdbx_description
1 polymer ?
#
loop_
_entity_poly.entity_id
_entity_poly.type
_entity_poly.pdbx_seq_one_letter_code
_entity_poly.pdbx_strand_id
1 'polypeptide(L)' 'MQFFASAVTTLQTLVVALGAGLAVWGVVNLLEGYGSDNAAAKSQGIKQLMAGGGIIVLGTTLIPLLSTLF' A
#
# COMPACT_ATOMS: atom_id res chain seq x y z
N MET A 1 21.40 -3.96 -18.75
CA MET A 1 20.74 -3.44 -17.52
C MET A 1 19.87 -4.48 -16.81
N GLN A 2 20.19 -5.79 -16.90
CA GLN A 2 19.34 -6.86 -16.36
C GLN A 2 19.19 -6.81 -14.82
N PHE A 3 20.26 -6.43 -14.11
CA PHE A 3 20.22 -6.26 -12.67
C PHE A 3 19.19 -5.20 -12.22
N PHE A 4 19.19 -4.03 -12.88
CA PHE A 4 18.26 -2.94 -12.55
C PHE A 4 16.81 -3.33 -12.83
N ALA A 5 16.53 -3.96 -13.98
CA ALA A 5 15.19 -4.47 -14.28
C ALA A 5 14.70 -5.47 -13.20
N SER A 6 15.55 -6.41 -12.79
CA SER A 6 15.22 -7.36 -11.72
C SER A 6 14.99 -6.67 -10.38
N ALA A 7 15.80 -5.67 -10.03
CA ALA A 7 15.64 -4.92 -8.79
C ALA A 7 14.31 -4.12 -8.77
N VAL A 8 13.94 -3.51 -9.90
CA VAL A 8 12.67 -2.78 -10.06
C VAL A 8 11.48 -3.72 -9.89
N THR A 9 11.50 -4.91 -10.48
CA THR A 9 10.42 -5.91 -10.31
C THR A 9 10.28 -6.36 -8.86
N THR A 10 11.39 -6.62 -8.16
CA THR A 10 11.38 -6.98 -6.73
C THR A 10 10.81 -5.82 -5.90
N LEU A 11 11.27 -4.59 -6.15
CA LEU A 11 10.78 -3.40 -5.46
C LEU A 11 9.28 -3.20 -5.66
N GLN A 12 8.79 -3.33 -6.91
CA GLN A 12 7.37 -3.25 -7.23
C GLN A 12 6.55 -4.24 -6.41
N THR A 13 7.00 -5.49 -6.36
CA THR A 13 6.32 -6.56 -5.62
C THR A 13 6.24 -6.24 -4.13
N LEU A 14 7.35 -5.80 -3.53
CA LEU A 14 7.40 -5.46 -2.10
C LEU A 14 6.50 -4.26 -1.78
N VAL A 15 6.53 -3.21 -2.59
CA VAL A 15 5.72 -2.00 -2.34
C VAL A 15 4.23 -2.32 -2.45
N VAL A 16 3.81 -3.08 -3.47
CA VAL A 16 2.41 -3.51 -3.60
C VAL A 16 1.99 -4.38 -2.42
N ALA A 17 2.83 -5.31 -1.97
CA ALA A 17 2.55 -6.15 -0.81
C ALA A 17 2.40 -5.32 0.48
N LEU A 18 3.28 -4.34 0.72
CA LEU A 18 3.19 -3.43 1.87
C LEU A 18 1.93 -2.56 1.81
N GLY A 19 1.58 -2.05 0.63
CA GLY A 19 0.35 -1.29 0.45
C GLY A 19 -0.90 -2.12 0.70
N ALA A 20 -0.93 -3.37 0.23
CA ALA A 20 -2.02 -4.31 0.50
C ALA A 20 -2.12 -4.66 1.99
N GLY A 21 -1.00 -4.92 2.67
CA GLY A 21 -0.97 -5.17 4.10
C GLY A 21 -1.53 -4.00 4.92
N LEU A 22 -1.13 -2.76 4.58
CA LEU A 22 -1.64 -1.55 5.24
C LEU A 22 -3.13 -1.32 4.95
N ALA A 23 -3.60 -1.61 3.73
CA ALA A 23 -5.01 -1.51 3.38
C ALA A 23 -5.87 -2.49 4.19
N VAL A 24 -5.45 -3.75 4.29
CA VAL A 24 -6.12 -4.77 5.12
C VAL A 24 -6.14 -4.35 6.58
N TRP A 25 -5.01 -3.87 7.11
CA TRP A 25 -4.93 -3.36 8.48
C TRP A 25 -5.88 -2.18 8.72
N GLY A 26 -6.02 -1.29 7.73
CA GLY A 26 -7.00 -0.20 7.77
C GLY A 26 -8.44 -0.68 7.83
N VAL A 27 -8.78 -1.74 7.09
CA VAL A 27 -10.12 -2.37 7.16
C VAL A 27 -10.35 -2.97 8.54
N VAL A 28 -9.38 -3.66 9.12
CA VAL A 28 -9.49 -4.24 10.47
C VAL A 28 -9.79 -3.16 11.51
N ASN A 29 -9.01 -2.07 11.52
CA ASN A 29 -9.23 -0.96 12.46
C ASN A 29 -10.58 -0.25 12.23
N LEU A 30 -11.07 -0.23 10.98
CA LEU A 30 -12.41 0.25 10.68
C LEU A 30 -13.49 -0.64 11.29
N LEU A 31 -13.38 -1.95 11.11
CA LEU A 31 -14.33 -2.93 11.65
C LEU A 31 -14.33 -2.89 13.18
N GLU A 32 -13.17 -2.85 13.82
CA GLU A 32 -13.04 -2.66 15.26
C GLU A 32 -13.68 -1.34 15.71
N GLY A 33 -13.43 -0.24 14.99
CA GLY A 33 -14.02 1.06 15.28
C GLY A 33 -15.54 1.11 15.12
N TYR A 34 -16.12 0.37 14.18
CA TYR A 34 -17.57 0.21 14.08
C TYR A 34 -18.14 -0.65 15.20
N GLY A 35 -17.47 -1.74 15.58
CA GLY A 35 -17.90 -2.62 16.67
C GLY A 35 -17.85 -1.94 18.04
N SER A 36 -16.86 -1.09 18.28
CA SER A 36 -16.70 -0.35 19.55
C SER A 36 -17.28 1.07 19.53
N ASP A 37 -17.95 1.45 18.43
CA ASP A 37 -18.39 2.83 18.12
C ASP A 37 -17.36 3.93 18.43
N ASN A 38 -16.08 3.67 18.11
CA ASN A 38 -14.98 4.58 18.42
C ASN A 38 -14.59 5.40 17.17
N ALA A 39 -14.86 6.72 17.22
CA ALA A 39 -14.53 7.64 16.15
C ALA A 39 -13.02 7.69 15.82
N ALA A 40 -12.15 7.54 16.81
CA ALA A 40 -10.69 7.55 16.60
C ALA A 40 -10.24 6.32 15.80
N ALA A 41 -10.77 5.13 16.14
CA ALA A 41 -10.47 3.90 15.42
C ALA A 41 -10.97 3.93 13.97
N LYS A 42 -12.20 4.44 13.75
CA LYS A 42 -12.75 4.66 12.40
C LYS A 42 -11.86 5.58 11.56
N SER A 43 -11.43 6.72 12.14
CA SER A 43 -10.54 7.67 11.44
C SER A 43 -9.19 7.05 11.10
N GLN A 44 -8.60 6.29 12.03
CA GLN A 44 -7.34 5.60 11.78
C GLN A 44 -7.46 4.56 10.67
N GLY A 45 -8.51 3.73 10.70
CA GLY A 45 -8.71 2.71 9.67
C GLY A 45 -8.90 3.30 8.27
N ILE A 46 -9.63 4.41 8.13
CA ILE A 46 -9.74 5.13 6.84
C ILE A 46 -8.37 5.63 6.37
N LYS A 47 -7.58 6.24 7.24
CA LYS A 47 -6.26 6.77 6.87
C LYS A 47 -5.32 5.67 6.38
N GLN A 48 -5.32 4.53 7.06
CA GLN A 48 -4.50 3.38 6.68
C GLN A 48 -5.00 2.75 5.37
N LEU A 49 -6.33 2.63 5.18
CA LEU A 49 -6.88 2.15 3.92
C LEU A 49 -6.48 3.05 2.75
N MET A 50 -6.62 4.37 2.91
CA MET A 50 -6.23 5.35 1.89
C MET A 50 -4.71 5.34 1.64
N ALA A 51 -3.90 5.26 2.70
CA ALA A 51 -2.45 5.15 2.57
C ALA A 51 -2.04 3.84 1.85
N GLY A 52 -2.65 2.72 2.20
CA GLY A 52 -2.41 1.43 1.55
C GLY A 52 -2.79 1.45 0.07
N GLY A 53 -3.97 2.00 -0.26
CA GLY A 53 -4.39 2.23 -1.64
C GLY A 53 -3.43 3.12 -2.42
N GLY A 54 -2.97 4.23 -1.82
CA GLY A 54 -1.98 5.11 -2.43
C GLY A 54 -0.66 4.39 -2.72
N ILE A 55 -0.15 3.59 -1.78
CA ILE A 55 1.09 2.81 -1.96
C ILE A 55 0.92 1.79 -3.11
N ILE A 56 -0.21 1.11 -3.21
CA ILE A 56 -0.50 0.17 -4.31
C ILE A 56 -0.50 0.90 -5.66
N VAL A 57 -1.13 2.07 -5.73
CA VAL A 57 -1.16 2.87 -6.96
C VAL A 57 0.26 3.27 -7.37
N LEU A 58 1.08 3.76 -6.43
CA LEU A 58 2.48 4.11 -6.71
C LEU A 58 3.28 2.87 -7.16
N GLY A 59 3.07 1.73 -6.51
CA GLY A 59 3.75 0.47 -6.82
C GLY A 59 3.42 -0.06 -8.22
N THR A 60 2.17 0.09 -8.66
CA THR A 60 1.71 -0.40 -9.96
C THR A 60 1.96 0.57 -11.12
N THR A 61 2.06 1.88 -10.84
CA THR A 61 2.15 2.91 -11.89
C THR A 61 3.51 3.57 -12.00
N LEU A 62 4.18 3.89 -10.88
CA LEU A 62 5.42 4.67 -10.89
C LEU A 62 6.67 3.79 -10.85
N ILE A 63 6.66 2.70 -10.09
CA ILE A 63 7.83 1.83 -9.95
C ILE A 63 8.24 1.20 -11.30
N PRO A 64 7.33 0.73 -12.17
CA PRO A 64 7.71 0.22 -13.49
C PRO A 64 8.45 1.24 -14.37
N LEU A 65 8.15 2.54 -14.22
CA LEU A 65 8.80 3.61 -14.97
C LEU A 65 10.28 3.76 -14.61
N LEU A 66 10.70 3.28 -13.44
CA LEU A 66 12.12 3.27 -13.09
C LEU A 66 12.94 2.38 -14.05
N SER A 67 12.33 1.34 -14.63
CA SER A 67 12.99 0.48 -15.62
C SER A 67 13.19 1.14 -16.98
N THR A 68 12.59 2.31 -17.24
CA THR A 68 12.81 3.08 -18.49
C THR A 68 13.84 4.19 -18.32
N LEU A 69 14.26 4.47 -17.08
CA LEU A 69 15.23 5.52 -16.75
C LEU A 69 16.68 4.99 -16.66
N PHE A 70 16.84 3.68 -16.54
CA PHE A 70 18.12 2.98 -16.41
C PHE A 70 18.20 1.84 -17.42
#